data_AF-A0A2M7ZVA1-F1
#
_entry.id   AF-A0A2M7ZVA1-F1
#
_cell.length_a   1.000
_cell.length_b   1.000
_cell.length_c   1.000
_cell.angle_alpha   90.00
_cell.angle_beta   90.00
_cell.angle_gamma   90.00
#
_symmetry.space_group_name_H-M   'P 1'
#
loop_
_entity.id
_entity.type
_entity.pdbx_description
1 polymer ?
#
loop_
_entity_poly.entity_id
_entity_poly.type
_entity_poly.pdbx_seq_one_letter_code
_entity_poly.pdbx_strand_id
1 'polypeptide(L)' 'MRILSTANQIKNFLGKEPLQSASLRVTMACNLRCKHCYSVAGNKLNDELSLQEIKRVIDELKQLGAIRIFFTGGEP' A
#
# COMPACT_ATOMS: atom_id res chain seq x y z
N MET A 1 26.70 -7.64 -5.24
CA MET A 1 25.30 -7.17 -5.19
C MET A 1 24.88 -6.77 -6.60
N ARG A 2 23.84 -7.38 -7.17
CA ARG A 2 23.36 -7.04 -8.52
C ARG A 2 22.13 -6.14 -8.39
N ILE A 3 22.20 -4.94 -8.94
CA ILE A 3 21.05 -4.02 -8.99
C ILE A 3 20.22 -4.39 -10.21
N LEU A 4 18.92 -4.63 -10.00
CA LEU A 4 17.92 -4.76 -11.07
C LEU A 4 17.28 -3.38 -11.25
N SER A 5 17.78 -2.60 -12.21
CA SER A 5 17.37 -1.20 -12.42
C SER A 5 16.38 -1.03 -13.57
N THR A 6 16.12 -2.07 -14.36
CA THR A 6 15.17 -2.02 -15.48
C THR A 6 14.03 -3.01 -15.31
N ALA A 7 12.86 -2.69 -15.90
CA ALA A 7 11.70 -3.58 -15.90
C ALA A 7 12.04 -4.97 -16.49
N ASN A 8 12.82 -5.02 -17.57
CA ASN A 8 13.27 -6.28 -18.17
C ASN A 8 14.16 -7.12 -17.24
N GLN A 9 15.06 -6.48 -16.48
CA GLN A 9 15.90 -7.19 -15.51
C GLN A 9 15.06 -7.78 -14.37
N ILE A 10 14.08 -7.02 -13.89
CA ILE A 10 13.14 -7.46 -12.84
C ILE A 10 12.29 -8.62 -13.34
N LYS A 11 11.71 -8.50 -14.54
CA LYS A 11 10.89 -9.54 -15.18
C LYS A 11 11.66 -10.84 -15.39
N ASN A 12 12.87 -10.76 -15.94
CA ASN A 12 13.71 -11.92 -16.19
C ASN A 12 14.12 -12.63 -14.89
N PHE A 13 14.30 -11.89 -13.81
CA PHE A 13 14.62 -12.45 -12.50
C PHE A 13 13.41 -13.14 -11.84
N LEU A 14 12.23 -12.53 -11.92
CA LEU A 14 11.01 -13.02 -11.27
C LEU A 14 10.21 -14.02 -12.12
N GLY A 15 10.52 -14.15 -13.42
CA GLY A 15 9.82 -15.03 -14.37
C GLY A 15 8.43 -14.53 -14.79
N LYS A 16 7.99 -13.38 -14.29
CA LYS A 16 6.72 -12.72 -14.62
C LYS A 16 6.84 -11.21 -14.46
N GLU A 17 5.91 -10.45 -15.05
CA GLU A 17 5.70 -9.03 -14.74
C GLU A 17 5.11 -8.93 -13.32
N PRO A 18 5.84 -8.41 -12.31
CA PRO A 18 5.31 -8.29 -10.95
C PRO A 18 4.56 -6.98 -10.75
N LEU A 19 3.62 -6.96 -9.82
CA LEU A 19 3.17 -5.72 -9.22
C LEU A 19 4.29 -5.24 -8.26
N GLN A 20 5.00 -4.17 -8.63
CA GLN A 20 6.22 -3.76 -7.91
C GLN A 20 5.96 -3.23 -6.49
N SER A 21 4.87 -2.50 -6.31
CA SER A 21 4.47 -1.97 -5.01
C SER A 21 3.00 -1.57 -4.99
N ALA A 22 2.36 -1.74 -3.83
CA ALA A 22 1.04 -1.22 -3.53
C ALA A 22 1.10 -0.37 -2.25
N SER A 23 0.28 0.69 -2.18
CA SER A 23 0.08 1.48 -0.97
C SER A 23 -1.34 1.30 -0.48
N LEU A 24 -1.49 0.84 0.75
CA LEU A 24 -2.78 0.58 1.39
C LEU A 24 -2.97 1.56 2.53
N ARG A 25 -3.94 2.48 2.39
CA ARG A 25 -4.29 3.43 3.44
C ARG A 25 -5.32 2.81 4.37
N VAL A 26 -4.93 2.51 5.60
CA VAL A 26 -5.76 1.74 6.55
C VAL A 26 -6.77 2.59 7.32
N THR A 27 -6.46 3.87 7.56
CA THR A 27 -7.37 4.79 8.26
C THR A 27 -7.06 6.25 7.91
N MET A 28 -8.08 7.11 7.98
CA MET A 28 -7.93 8.58 7.97
C MET A 28 -8.06 9.20 9.36
N ALA A 29 -8.37 8.40 10.38
CA ALA A 29 -8.33 8.84 11.76
C ALA A 29 -6.91 9.33 12.12
N CYS A 30 -6.80 10.56 12.61
CA CYS A 30 -5.55 11.18 13.00
C CYS A 30 -5.78 12.24 14.08
N ASN A 31 -5.05 12.14 15.18
CA ASN A 31 -5.09 13.11 16.27
C ASN A 31 -4.29 14.40 15.97
N LEU A 32 -3.40 14.37 14.97
CA LEU A 32 -2.58 15.51 14.57
C LEU A 32 -3.32 16.48 13.64
N ARG A 33 -2.81 17.72 13.54
CA ARG A 33 -3.32 18.79 12.66
C ARG A 33 -2.18 19.43 11.86
N CYS A 34 -1.39 18.60 11.19
CA CYS A 34 -0.20 19.03 10.46
C CYS A 34 -0.61 19.96 9.30
N LYS A 35 -0.05 21.18 9.25
CA LYS A 35 -0.35 22.19 8.21
C LYS A 35 -0.04 21.72 6.78
N HIS A 36 0.84 20.74 6.64
CA HIS A 36 1.28 20.16 5.38
C HIS A 36 0.71 18.74 5.14
N CYS A 37 -0.35 18.35 5.84
CA CYS A 37 -0.97 17.03 5.66
C CYS A 37 -1.67 16.95 4.30
N TYR A 38 -1.05 16.28 3.33
CA TYR A 38 -1.65 16.08 2.00
C TYR A 38 -3.01 15.37 2.06
N SER A 39 -3.17 14.40 2.97
CA SER A 39 -4.42 13.63 3.08
C SER A 39 -5.51 14.33 3.87
N VAL A 40 -5.23 15.50 4.46
CA VAL A 40 -6.16 16.23 5.35
C VAL A 40 -6.78 15.27 6.39
N ALA A 41 -5.93 14.42 6.98
CA ALA A 41 -6.36 13.39 7.91
C ALA A 41 -6.95 14.02 9.18
N GLY A 42 -7.87 13.32 9.83
CA GLY A 42 -8.57 13.85 10.99
C GLY A 42 -9.56 12.84 11.53
N ASN A 43 -10.83 12.96 11.16
CA ASN A 43 -11.82 12.00 11.60
C ASN A 43 -11.74 10.71 10.78
N LYS A 44 -12.08 9.59 11.44
CA LYS A 44 -12.30 8.32 10.77
C LYS A 44 -13.35 8.49 9.66
N LEU A 45 -13.12 7.90 8.49
CA LEU A 45 -14.18 7.86 7.47
C LEU A 45 -15.31 6.91 7.92
N ASN A 46 -16.54 7.22 7.52
CA ASN A 46 -17.69 6.38 7.85
C ASN A 46 -17.60 5.00 7.19
N ASP A 47 -16.91 4.91 6.06
CA ASP A 47 -16.76 3.76 5.17
C ASP A 47 -15.30 3.28 5.10
N GLU A 48 -14.54 3.40 6.19
CA GLU A 48 -13.22 2.76 6.24
C GLU A 48 -13.32 1.25 6.11
N LEU A 49 -12.36 0.67 5.39
CA LEU A 49 -12.25 -0.78 5.24
C LEU A 49 -12.20 -1.45 6.61
N SER A 50 -13.04 -2.47 6.78
CA SER A 50 -12.94 -3.40 7.88
C SER A 50 -11.63 -4.19 7.79
N LEU A 51 -11.23 -4.79 8.92
CA LEU A 51 -10.08 -5.71 8.95
C LEU A 51 -10.24 -6.86 7.95
N GLN A 52 -11.47 -7.34 7.72
CA GLN A 52 -11.73 -8.42 6.77
C GLN A 52 -11.50 -7.96 5.33
N GLU A 53 -11.94 -6.75 4.98
CA GLU A 53 -11.70 -6.18 3.65
C GLU A 53 -10.22 -5.89 3.41
N ILE A 54 -9.51 -5.35 4.41
CA ILE A 54 -8.06 -5.17 4.34
C ILE A 54 -7.34 -6.49 4.05
N LYS A 55 -7.72 -7.58 4.74
CA LYS A 55 -7.15 -8.92 4.49
C LYS A 55 -7.44 -9.40 3.07
N ARG A 56 -8.66 -9.21 2.56
CA ARG A 56 -9.03 -9.56 1.18
C ARG A 56 -8.19 -8.79 0.16
N VAL A 57 -7.99 -7.48 0.37
CA VAL A 57 -7.13 -6.66 -0.50
C VAL A 57 -5.69 -7.18 -0.49
N ILE A 58 -5.16 -7.60 0.65
CA ILE A 58 -3.82 -8.20 0.72
C ILE A 58 -3.74 -9.51 -0.07
N ASP A 59 -4.76 -10.36 0.03
CA ASP A 59 -4.85 -11.61 -0.72
C ASP A 59 -4.92 -11.35 -2.25
N GLU A 60 -5.68 -10.36 -2.68
CA GLU A 60 -5.76 -9.92 -4.08
C GLU A 60 -4.41 -9.37 -4.57
N LEU A 61 -3.74 -8.53 -3.78
CA LEU A 61 -2.40 -8.01 -4.10
C LEU A 61 -1.38 -9.15 -4.23
N LYS A 62 -1.46 -10.16 -3.37
CA LYS A 62 -0.63 -11.36 -3.47
C LYS A 62 -0.88 -12.12 -4.78
N GLN A 63 -2.13 -12.28 -5.19
CA GLN A 63 -2.48 -12.91 -6.47
C GLN A 63 -1.92 -12.13 -7.67
N LEU A 64 -1.95 -10.81 -7.62
CA LEU A 64 -1.34 -9.91 -8.61
C LEU A 64 0.20 -9.93 -8.60
N GLY A 65 0.82 -10.62 -7.65
CA GLY A 65 2.27 -10.71 -7.54
C GLY A 65 2.90 -9.43 -6.96
N ALA A 66 2.20 -8.76 -6.03
CA ALA A 66 2.77 -7.66 -5.26
C ALA A 66 4.03 -8.13 -4.51
N ILE A 67 5.16 -7.47 -4.76
CA ILE A 67 6.41 -7.75 -4.03
C ILE A 67 6.60 -6.86 -2.80
N ARG A 68 5.86 -5.75 -2.72
CA ARG A 68 5.90 -4.78 -1.61
C ARG A 68 4.52 -4.18 -1.36
N ILE A 69 4.15 -4.09 -0.09
CA ILE A 69 2.94 -3.39 0.36
C ILE A 69 3.38 -2.35 1.40
N PHE A 70 2.96 -1.10 1.20
CA PHE A 70 3.16 -0.01 2.15
C PHE A 70 1.85 0.22 2.89
N PHE A 71 1.83 -0.02 4.20
CA PHE A 71 0.73 0.41 5.04
C PHE A 71 0.88 1.90 5.34
N THR A 72 -0.17 2.66 5.06
CA THR A 72 -0.22 4.11 5.26
C THR A 72 -1.51 4.47 5.99
N GLY A 73 -1.61 5.69 6.54
CA GLY A 73 -2.78 6.13 7.28
C GLY A 73 -2.47 7.29 8.20
N GLY A 74 -3.48 7.75 8.93
CA GLY A 74 -3.29 8.68 10.04
C GLY A 74 -2.78 7.99 11.32
N GLU A 75 -2.42 8.80 12.31
CA GLU A 75 -2.02 8.37 13.66
C GLU A 75 -3.16 8.71 14.64
N PRO A 76 -4.03 7.75 14.99
CA PRO A 76 -5.11 7.98 15.95
C PRO A 76 -4.58 8.17 17.37
#